data_AF-A0A7W8XEW9-F1
#
_entry.id   AF-A0A7W8XEW9-F1
#
_cell.length_a   1.000
_cell.length_b   1.000
_cell.length_c   1.000
_cell.angle_alpha   90.00
_cell.angle_beta   90.00
_cell.angle_gamma   90.00
#
_symmetry.space_group_name_H-M   'P 1'
#
loop_
_entity.id
_entity.type
_entity.pdbx_description
1 polymer ?
#
loop_
_entity_poly.entity_id
_entity_poly.type
_entity_poly.pdbx_seq_one_letter_code
_entity_poly.pdbx_strand_id
1 'polypeptide(L)' 'MKEHDRLVLAKTMMDRKLDGRRTSSILPELVELVIGKPLVSAKIVANTLEVTPQAARRIVLELGLREMTGRGRFRAWGIV' A
#
# COMPACT_ATOMS: atom_id res chain seq x y z
N MET A 1 21.57 -3.77 5.40
CA MET A 1 21.20 -2.87 6.51
C MET A 1 20.31 -1.72 6.04
N LYS A 2 20.71 -0.91 5.05
CA LYS A 2 19.95 0.29 4.60
C LYS A 2 18.49 0.08 4.18
N GLU A 3 18.15 -1.05 3.53
CA GLU A 3 16.77 -1.27 3.06
C GLU A 3 15.81 -1.59 4.20
N HIS A 4 16.26 -2.34 5.21
CA HIS A 4 15.44 -2.63 6.38
C HIS A 4 15.08 -1.34 7.12
N ASP A 5 16.06 -0.47 7.35
CA ASP A 5 15.83 0.82 8.02
C ASP A 5 14.87 1.72 7.22
N ARG A 6 14.95 1.70 5.89
CA ARG A 6 14.02 2.42 5.01
C ARG A 6 12.60 1.87 5.11
N LEU A 7 12.44 0.55 5.10
CA LEU A 7 11.12 -0.09 5.23
C LEU A 7 10.52 0.16 6.61
N VAL A 8 11.33 0.12 7.68
CA VAL A 8 10.89 0.47 9.04
C VAL A 8 10.41 1.91 9.11
N LEU A 9 11.18 2.85 8.57
CA LEU A 9 10.79 4.26 8.52
C LEU A 9 9.48 4.47 7.75
N ALA A 10 9.34 3.82 6.59
CA ALA A 10 8.14 3.89 5.78
C ALA A 10 6.92 3.31 6.51
N LYS A 11 7.09 2.19 7.23
CA LYS A 11 6.03 1.61 8.08
C LYS A 11 5.58 2.63 9.12
N THR A 12 6.51 3.23 9.86
CA THR A 12 6.18 4.25 10.87
C THR A 12 5.43 5.44 10.27
N MET A 13 5.80 5.89 9.07
CA MET A 13 5.09 6.98 8.41
C MET A 13 3.68 6.58 7.95
N MET A 14 3.48 5.35 7.50
CA MET A 14 2.17 4.83 7.12
C MET A 14 1.27 4.58 8.33
N ASP A 15 1.82 4.05 9.43
CA ASP A 15 1.08 3.79 10.68
C ASP A 15 0.46 5.09 11.22
N ARG A 16 1.16 6.23 11.11
CA ARG A 16 0.58 7.56 11.44
C ARG A 16 -0.63 7.96 10.60
N LYS A 17 -0.77 7.42 9.38
CA LYS A 17 -1.98 7.65 8.54
C LYS A 17 -3.16 6.79 8.96
N LEU A 18 -2.92 5.80 9.82
CA LEU A 18 -3.94 4.93 10.41
C LEU A 18 -4.51 5.52 11.71
N ASP A 19 -3.86 6.52 12.31
CA ASP A 19 -4.35 7.19 13.51
C ASP A 19 -5.76 7.78 13.27
N GLY A 20 -6.69 7.46 14.17
CA GLY A 20 -8.10 7.89 14.06
C GLY A 20 -8.93 7.13 13.02
N ARG A 21 -8.38 6.11 12.36
CA ARG A 21 -9.16 5.21 11.51
C ARG A 21 -10.03 4.28 12.36
N ARG A 22 -11.15 3.88 11.78
CA ARG A 22 -12.06 2.89 12.38
C ARG A 22 -11.38 1.53 12.43
N THR A 23 -11.73 0.71 13.41
CA THR A 23 -11.25 -0.67 13.57
C THR A 23 -11.54 -1.55 12.36
N SER A 24 -12.60 -1.26 11.59
CA SER A 24 -12.96 -1.98 10.38
C SER A 24 -12.22 -1.52 9.11
N SER A 25 -11.19 -0.69 9.24
CA SER A 25 -10.39 -0.24 8.09
C SER A 25 -9.53 -1.38 7.57
N ILE A 26 -9.43 -1.50 6.24
CA ILE A 26 -8.54 -2.44 5.54
C ILE A 26 -7.14 -1.86 5.24
N LEU A 27 -6.92 -0.60 5.64
CA LEU A 27 -5.64 0.09 5.44
C LEU A 27 -4.48 -0.52 6.25
N PRO A 28 -4.66 -0.97 7.51
CA PRO A 28 -3.61 -1.67 8.24
C PRO A 28 -3.06 -2.88 7.48
N GLU A 29 -3.93 -3.70 6.90
CA GLU A 29 -3.56 -4.88 6.13
C GLU A 29 -2.84 -4.51 4.83
N LEU A 30 -3.22 -3.38 4.21
CA LEU A 30 -2.49 -2.84 3.06
C LEU A 30 -1.07 -2.39 3.45
N VAL A 31 -0.88 -1.79 4.63
CA VAL A 31 0.47 -1.41 5.13
C VAL A 31 1.33 -2.65 5.28
N GLU A 32 0.84 -3.68 5.96
CA GLU A 32 1.59 -4.92 6.15
C GLU A 32 1.94 -5.59 4.81
N LEU A 33 1.00 -5.60 3.86
CA LEU A 33 1.25 -6.11 2.51
C LEU A 33 2.38 -5.34 1.80
N VAL A 34 2.42 -4.02 1.88
CA VAL A 34 3.40 -3.19 1.18
C VAL A 34 4.77 -3.26 1.84
N ILE A 35 4.85 -3.41 3.17
CA ILE A 35 6.12 -3.66 3.87
C ILE A 35 6.69 -5.03 3.50
N GLY A 36 5.85 -6.07 3.40
CA GLY A 36 6.27 -7.39 2.93
C GLY A 36 6.60 -7.43 1.44
N LYS A 37 5.94 -6.58 0.63
CA LYS A 37 6.12 -6.51 -0.82
C LYS A 37 6.09 -5.05 -1.30
N PRO A 38 7.25 -4.35 -1.38
CA PRO A 38 7.31 -2.90 -1.60
C PRO A 38 6.92 -2.43 -3.01
N LEU A 39 6.48 -3.35 -3.87
CA LEU A 39 5.87 -3.06 -5.17
C LEU A 39 4.62 -3.91 -5.35
N VAL A 40 3.46 -3.26 -5.35
CA VAL A 40 2.15 -3.92 -5.47
C VAL A 40 1.37 -3.39 -6.66
N SER A 41 0.63 -4.27 -7.33
CA SER A 41 -0.36 -3.88 -8.33
C SER A 41 -1.77 -3.92 -7.73
N ALA A 42 -2.72 -3.28 -8.39
CA ALA A 42 -4.13 -3.32 -7.96
C ALA A 42 -4.68 -4.75 -7.92
N LYS A 43 -4.19 -5.64 -8.80
CA LYS A 43 -4.57 -7.06 -8.81
C LYS A 43 -4.03 -7.79 -7.58
N ILE A 44 -2.77 -7.52 -7.19
CA ILE A 44 -2.17 -8.11 -5.98
C ILE A 44 -2.99 -7.69 -4.75
N VAL A 45 -3.24 -6.38 -4.60
CA VAL A 45 -4.00 -5.85 -3.47
C VAL A 45 -5.42 -6.41 -3.43
N ALA A 46 -6.12 -6.43 -4.57
CA ALA A 46 -7.48 -6.97 -4.66
C ALA A 46 -7.56 -8.44 -4.25
N ASN A 47 -6.62 -9.26 -4.72
CA ASN A 47 -6.60 -10.68 -4.41
C ASN A 47 -6.18 -10.97 -2.96
N THR A 48 -5.21 -10.23 -2.43
CA THR A 48 -4.68 -10.46 -1.08
C THR A 48 -5.62 -9.94 0.01
N LEU A 49 -6.29 -8.82 -0.24
CA LEU A 49 -7.21 -8.20 0.72
C LEU A 49 -8.68 -8.53 0.43
N GLU A 50 -8.94 -9.40 -0.55
CA GLU A 50 -10.28 -9.84 -0.95
C GLU A 50 -11.26 -8.68 -1.25
N VAL A 51 -10.75 -7.61 -1.84
CA VAL A 51 -11.52 -6.43 -2.24
C VAL A 51 -11.65 -6.33 -3.76
N THR A 52 -12.63 -5.56 -4.21
CA THR A 52 -12.77 -5.29 -5.65
C THR A 52 -11.52 -4.55 -6.19
N PRO A 53 -11.16 -4.74 -7.48
CA PRO A 53 -10.04 -4.02 -8.08
C PRO A 53 -10.16 -2.48 -8.02
N GLN A 54 -11.40 -1.96 -8.00
CA GLN A 54 -11.65 -0.53 -7.82
C GLN A 54 -11.36 -0.09 -6.39
N ALA A 55 -11.81 -0.86 -5.39
CA ALA A 55 -11.51 -0.60 -3.98
C ALA A 55 -9.99 -0.66 -3.75
N ALA A 56 -9.31 -1.67 -4.28
CA ALA A 56 -7.84 -1.80 -4.23
C ALA A 56 -7.13 -0.54 -4.76
N ARG A 57 -7.54 -0.02 -5.92
CA ARG A 57 -6.97 1.23 -6.47
C ARG A 57 -7.23 2.42 -5.56
N ARG A 58 -8.44 2.54 -5.00
CA ARG A 58 -8.81 3.64 -4.11
C ARG A 58 -7.93 3.64 -2.84
N ILE A 59 -7.82 2.50 -2.17
CA ILE A 59 -7.07 2.40 -0.89
C ILE A 59 -5.57 2.59 -1.10
N VAL A 60 -5.01 2.16 -2.23
CA VAL A 60 -3.61 2.39 -2.59
C VAL A 60 -3.30 3.88 -2.75
N LEU A 61 -4.20 4.63 -3.40
CA LEU A 61 -4.06 6.08 -3.56
C LEU A 61 -4.28 6.80 -2.23
N GLU A 62 -5.24 6.35 -1.42
CA GLU A 62 -5.52 6.88 -0.09
C GLU A 62 -4.31 6.72 0.85
N LEU A 63 -3.62 5.58 0.81
CA LEU A 63 -2.39 5.37 1.56
C LEU A 63 -1.22 6.23 1.03
N GLY A 64 -1.35 6.79 -0.17
CA GLY A 64 -0.37 7.69 -0.78
C GLY A 64 0.84 6.97 -1.38
N LEU A 65 0.67 5.73 -1.83
CA LEU A 65 1.74 5.01 -2.53
C LEU A 65 2.01 5.65 -3.88
N ARG A 66 3.27 5.73 -4.28
CA ARG A 66 3.65 6.37 -5.55
C ARG A 66 3.55 5.38 -6.69
N GLU A 67 2.90 5.79 -7.77
CA GLU A 67 2.91 5.03 -9.02
C GLU A 67 4.33 5.01 -9.59
N MET A 68 4.88 3.80 -9.73
CA MET A 68 6.24 3.59 -10.25
C MET A 68 6.24 3.28 -11.75
N THR A 69 5.09 2.86 -12.28
CA THR A 69 4.89 2.54 -13.69
C THR A 69 4.31 3.75 -14.42
N GLY A 70 5.09 4.47 -15.22
CA GLY A 70 4.60 5.66 -15.94
C GLY A 70 3.65 5.40 -17.12
N ARG A 71 2.87 4.30 -17.15
CA ARG A 71 2.16 3.83 -18.37
C ARG A 71 0.82 3.14 -18.10
N GLY A 72 -0.29 3.89 -18.21
CA GLY A 72 -1.59 3.39 -18.67
C GLY A 72 -2.25 2.28 -17.84
N ARG A 73 -2.51 1.13 -18.49
CA ARG A 73 -3.44 0.09 -18.00
C ARG A 73 -2.83 -0.84 -16.92
N PHE A 74 -1.50 -0.91 -16.83
CA PHE A 74 -0.77 -1.74 -15.85
C PHE A 74 -0.05 -0.86 -14.85
N ARG A 75 -0.72 -0.61 -13.72
CA ARG A 75 -0.18 0.22 -12.65
C ARG A 75 0.37 -0.61 -11.50
N ALA A 76 1.56 -0.24 -11.04
CA ALA A 76 2.13 -0.71 -9.79
C ALA A 76 2.62 0.48 -8.96
N TRP A 77 2.45 0.34 -7.65
CA TRP A 77 2.74 1.35 -6.65
C TRP A 77 3.72 0.80 -5.63
N GLY A 78 4.57 1.68 -5.12
CA GLY A 78 5.56 1.33 -4.12
C GLY A 78 5.91 2.47 -3.18
N ILE A 79 6.76 2.12 -2.22
CA ILE A 79 7.36 3.05 -1.25
C ILE A 79 8.52 3.80 -1.93
N VAL A 80 8.63 5.11 -1.68
CA VAL A 80 9.77 5.93 -2.10
C VAL A 80 10.51 6.44 -0.87
#